data_AF-A0A523IRI8-F1
#
_entry.id   AF-A0A523IRI8-F1
#
_cell.length_a   1.000
_cell.length_b   1.000
_cell.length_c   1.000
_cell.angle_alpha   90.00
_cell.angle_beta   90.00
_cell.angle_gamma   90.00
#
_symmetry.space_group_name_H-M   'P 1'
#
loop_
_entity.id
_entity.type
_entity.pdbx_description
1 polymer ?
#
loop_
_entity_poly.entity_id
_entity_poly.type
_entity_poly.pdbx_seq_one_letter_code
_entity_poly.pdbx_strand_id
1 'polypeptide(L)'
;MASEARGRGFESPIARHFYSDSDNFVFTYKGKPIGSIRKAFNNACNRAGIKNLRFHDLRHTFATRLVLAGVDLATVSKLLGHS
;
A
#
# COMPACT_ATOMS: atom_id res chain seq x y z
N MET A 1 -43.28 -16.00 2.48
CA MET A 1 -42.39 -17.01 3.10
C MET A 1 -41.06 -17.02 2.35
N ALA A 2 -40.14 -16.15 2.75
CA ALA A 2 -38.73 -16.17 2.35
C ALA A 2 -37.98 -15.34 3.41
N SER A 3 -37.62 -15.99 4.51
CA SER A 3 -36.78 -15.43 5.57
C SER A 3 -35.38 -15.97 5.36
N GLU A 4 -34.51 -15.17 4.75
CA GLU A 4 -33.08 -15.45 4.64
C GLU A 4 -32.34 -14.55 5.63
N ALA A 5 -31.81 -15.21 6.66
CA ALA A 5 -31.03 -14.60 7.73
C ALA A 5 -29.72 -14.03 7.17
N ARG A 6 -29.66 -12.71 6.98
CA ARG A 6 -28.39 -12.00 6.76
C ARG A 6 -27.58 -12.03 8.06
N GLY A 7 -26.41 -12.67 7.98
CA GLY A 7 -25.46 -12.81 9.07
C GLY A 7 -25.16 -11.47 9.76
N ARG A 8 -25.07 -11.54 11.08
CA ARG A 8 -24.84 -10.42 11.99
C ARG A 8 -23.54 -9.69 11.63
N GLY A 9 -23.66 -8.44 11.22
CA GLY A 9 -22.55 -7.49 11.25
C GLY A 9 -22.06 -7.34 12.68
N PHE A 10 -20.75 -7.39 12.87
CA PHE A 10 -20.10 -7.03 14.13
C PHE A 10 -20.15 -5.50 14.26
N GLU A 11 -21.27 -4.97 14.74
CA GLU A 11 -21.39 -3.55 15.09
C GLU A 11 -20.63 -3.33 16.41
N SER A 12 -19.39 -2.86 16.30
CA SER A 12 -18.62 -2.39 17.45
C SER A 12 -19.18 -1.03 17.92
N PRO A 13 -19.61 -0.87 19.18
CA PRO A 13 -20.23 0.36 19.70
C PRO A 13 -19.28 1.57 19.82
N ILE A 14 -18.02 1.45 19.39
CA ILE A 14 -16.96 2.44 19.66
C ILE A 14 -16.76 3.42 18.48
N ALA A 15 -17.47 3.23 17.36
CA ALA A 15 -17.35 4.04 16.14
C ALA A 15 -18.05 5.42 16.21
N ARG A 16 -17.96 6.13 17.34
CA ARG A 16 -18.46 7.52 17.49
C ARG A 16 -17.40 8.49 18.00
N HIS A 17 -16.13 8.10 18.02
CA HIS A 17 -15.02 9.03 18.21
C HIS A 17 -14.65 9.64 16.86
N PHE A 18 -15.01 10.91 16.68
CA PHE A 18 -14.42 11.91 15.79
C PHE A 18 -13.53 11.37 14.66
N TYR A 19 -14.14 10.93 13.55
CA TYR A 19 -13.37 10.65 12.34
C TYR A 19 -12.84 11.98 11.77
N SER A 20 -11.53 12.19 11.84
CA SER A 20 -10.86 13.22 11.04
C SER A 20 -10.87 12.78 9.58
N ASP A 21 -10.95 13.69 8.61
CA ASP A 21 -10.83 13.38 7.17
C ASP A 21 -9.50 12.65 6.83
N SER A 22 -8.56 12.65 7.79
CA SER A 22 -7.32 11.88 7.83
C SER A 22 -7.48 10.36 7.99
N ASP A 23 -8.59 9.89 8.56
CA ASP A 23 -8.70 8.53 9.12
C ASP A 23 -8.93 7.45 8.06
N ASN A 24 -9.18 7.84 6.81
CA ASN A 24 -9.26 6.93 5.68
C ASN A 24 -7.92 6.74 4.94
N PHE A 25 -6.85 7.42 5.36
CA PHE A 25 -5.54 7.35 4.72
C PHE A 25 -4.49 6.74 5.66
N VAL A 26 -3.89 5.63 5.22
CA VAL A 26 -2.79 4.99 5.97
C VAL A 26 -1.54 5.88 6.01
N PHE A 27 -1.31 6.70 4.97
CA PHE A 27 -0.17 7.60 4.88
C PHE A 27 -0.61 9.06 4.85
N THR A 28 -0.33 9.79 5.93
CA THR A 28 -0.64 11.22 6.06
C THR A 28 0.61 12.01 6.46
N TYR A 29 0.61 13.30 6.16
CA TYR A 29 1.62 14.26 6.61
C TYR A 29 0.90 15.45 7.26
N LYS A 30 1.17 15.69 8.55
CA LYS A 30 0.49 16.72 9.35
C LYS A 30 -1.05 16.62 9.29
N GLY A 31 -1.57 15.40 9.39
CA GLY A 31 -3.02 15.12 9.37
C GLY A 31 -3.69 15.24 8.00
N LYS A 32 -2.93 15.50 6.93
CA LYS A 32 -3.46 15.57 5.55
C LYS A 32 -2.94 14.41 4.70
N PRO A 33 -3.72 13.91 3.73
CA PRO A 33 -3.25 12.88 2.82
C PRO A 33 -2.03 13.35 2.02
N ILE A 34 -1.12 12.42 1.74
CA ILE A 34 0.06 12.70 0.93
C ILE A 34 -0.34 12.72 -0.55
N GLY A 35 -0.33 13.91 -1.17
CA GLY A 35 -0.65 14.04 -2.60
C GLY A 35 0.45 13.57 -3.57
N SER A 36 1.73 13.57 -3.14
CA SER A 36 2.83 13.06 -3.94
C SER A 36 4.00 12.58 -3.08
N ILE A 37 4.52 11.40 -3.41
CA ILE A 37 5.69 10.81 -2.76
C ILE A 37 7.02 11.20 -3.42
N ARG A 38 6.99 11.86 -4.60
CA ARG A 38 8.19 12.08 -5.43
C ARG A 38 9.27 12.89 -4.71
N LYS A 39 8.88 13.93 -3.97
CA LYS A 39 9.83 14.76 -3.21
C LYS A 39 10.51 13.96 -2.10
N ALA A 40 9.72 13.21 -1.33
CA ALA A 40 10.25 12.36 -0.26
C ALA A 40 11.20 11.29 -0.82
N PHE A 41 10.83 10.66 -1.94
CA PHE A 41 11.64 9.67 -2.62
C PHE A 41 12.97 10.25 -3.14
N ASN A 42 12.95 11.38 -3.86
CA ASN A 42 14.17 12.00 -4.36
C ASN A 42 15.11 12.41 -3.21
N ASN A 43 14.57 12.93 -2.11
CA ASN A 43 15.35 13.26 -0.92
C ASN A 43 15.98 12.00 -0.31
N ALA A 44 15.27 10.88 -0.28
CA ALA A 44 15.82 9.60 0.18
C ALA A 44 16.97 9.13 -0.73
N CYS A 45 16.80 9.18 -2.07
CA CYS A 45 17.86 8.84 -3.02
C CYS A 45 19.11 9.72 -2.84
N ASN A 46 18.92 11.03 -2.68
CA ASN A 46 20.01 11.97 -2.44
C ASN A 46 20.78 11.65 -1.16
N ARG A 47 20.06 11.35 -0.06
CA ARG A 47 20.67 10.94 1.22
C ARG A 47 21.41 9.61 1.12
N ALA A 48 20.93 8.69 0.30
CA ALA A 48 21.57 7.40 0.05
C ALA A 48 22.70 7.47 -0.99
N GLY A 49 22.93 8.63 -1.63
CA GLY A 49 23.92 8.79 -2.70
C GLY A 49 23.56 8.06 -4.00
N ILE A 50 22.31 7.64 -4.16
CA ILE A 50 21.86 6.85 -5.32
C ILE A 50 21.44 7.79 -6.45
N LYS A 51 22.04 7.61 -7.63
CA LYS A 51 21.72 8.36 -8.84
C LYS A 51 20.83 7.52 -9.77
N ASN A 52 19.97 8.20 -10.53
CA ASN A 52 19.12 7.63 -11.58
C ASN A 52 18.16 6.51 -11.14
N LEU A 53 17.79 6.44 -9.86
CA LEU A 53 16.77 5.50 -9.37
C LEU A 53 15.37 6.08 -9.56
N ARG A 54 14.48 5.32 -10.20
CA ARG A 54 13.06 5.62 -10.37
C ARG A 54 12.23 4.85 -9.35
N PHE A 55 11.02 5.36 -9.08
CA PHE A 55 10.13 4.70 -8.12
C PHE A 55 9.68 3.30 -8.59
N HIS A 56 9.52 3.09 -9.91
CA HIS A 56 9.17 1.77 -10.47
C HIS A 56 10.30 0.74 -10.37
N ASP A 57 11.56 1.19 -10.29
CA ASP A 57 12.71 0.29 -10.13
C ASP A 57 12.64 -0.49 -8.82
N LEU A 58 11.98 0.06 -7.80
CA LEU A 58 11.70 -0.64 -6.55
C LEU A 58 10.82 -1.88 -6.80
N ARG A 59 9.79 -1.75 -7.64
CA ARG A 59 8.91 -2.85 -8.01
C ARG A 59 9.66 -3.91 -8.84
N HIS A 60 10.50 -3.48 -9.78
CA HIS A 60 11.36 -4.39 -10.52
C HIS A 60 12.35 -5.12 -9.61
N THR A 61 12.98 -4.41 -8.67
CA THR A 61 13.90 -5.00 -7.70
C THR A 61 13.20 -6.05 -6.83
N PHE A 62 11.96 -5.77 -6.40
CA PHE A 62 11.15 -6.74 -5.67
C PHE A 62 10.87 -7.99 -6.50
N ALA A 63 10.45 -7.84 -7.75
CA ALA A 63 10.21 -8.96 -8.67
C ALA A 63 11.47 -9.82 -8.85
N THR A 64 12.60 -9.19 -9.19
CA THR A 64 13.87 -9.89 -9.40
C THR A 64 14.32 -10.63 -8.16
N ARG A 65 14.19 -10.03 -6.96
CA ARG A 65 14.57 -10.69 -5.70
C ARG A 65 13.72 -11.92 -5.40
N LEU A 66 12.42 -11.89 -5.69
CA LEU A 66 11.56 -13.07 -5.50
C LEU A 66 11.93 -14.21 -6.46
N VAL A 67 12.20 -13.89 -7.72
CA VAL A 67 12.63 -14.88 -8.72
C VAL A 67 13.98 -15.51 -8.31
N LEU A 68 14.93 -14.69 -7.87
CA LEU A 68 16.23 -15.18 -7.37
C LEU A 68 16.10 -16.03 -6.09
N ALA A 69 15.06 -15.80 -5.28
CA ALA A 69 14.74 -16.62 -4.11
C ALA A 69 14.00 -17.93 -4.47
N GLY A 70 13.77 -18.21 -5.75
CA GLY A 70 13.12 -19.43 -6.21
C GLY A 70 11.60 -19.41 -6.14
N VAL A 71 10.98 -18.23 -5.95
CA VAL A 71 9.52 -18.09 -6.00
C VAL A 71 9.05 -18.22 -7.44
N ASP A 72 7.96 -18.97 -7.65
CA ASP A 72 7.41 -19.20 -9.00
C ASP A 72 6.87 -17.90 -9.62
N LEU A 73 6.97 -17.81 -10.95
CA LEU A 73 6.60 -16.60 -11.70
C LEU A 73 5.10 -16.27 -11.60
N ALA A 74 4.23 -17.27 -11.44
CA ALA A 74 2.78 -17.01 -11.31
C ALA A 74 2.47 -16.32 -9.97
N THR A 75 3.11 -16.76 -8.89
CA THR A 75 3.03 -16.12 -7.58
C THR A 75 3.64 -14.72 -7.61
N VAL A 76 4.81 -14.54 -8.23
CA VAL A 76 5.42 -13.21 -8.39
C VAL A 76 4.49 -12.26 -9.16
N SER A 77 3.88 -12.72 -10.27
CA SER A 77 2.93 -11.94 -11.07
C SER A 77 1.70 -11.51 -10.26
N LYS A 78 1.15 -12.43 -9.45
CA LYS A 78 0.02 -12.16 -8.55
C LYS A 78 0.36 -11.13 -7.48
N LEU A 79 1.54 -11.22 -6.87
CA LEU A 79 2.04 -10.25 -5.87
C LEU A 79 2.31 -8.88 -6.48
N LEU A 80 2.73 -8.85 -7.75
CA LEU A 80 2.89 -7.63 -8.53
C LEU A 80 1.57 -7.11 -9.11
N GLY A 81 0.42 -7.70 -8.78
CA GLY A 81 -0.88 -7.22 -9.23
C GLY A 81 -0.97 -7.05 -10.76
N HIS A 82 -0.28 -7.91 -11.52
CA HIS A 82 -0.48 -7.99 -12.95
C HIS A 82 -1.83 -8.70 -13.19
N SER A 83 -2.77 -7.98 -13.81
CA SER A 83 -4.09 -8.49 -14.23
C SER A 83 -4.02 -9.13 -15.61
#